data_AF-A0A968WDM8-F1
#
_entry.id   AF-A0A968WDM8-F1
#
_cell.length_a   1.000
_cell.length_b   1.000
_cell.length_c   1.000
_cell.angle_alpha   90.00
_cell.angle_beta   90.00
_cell.angle_gamma   90.00
#
_symmetry.space_group_name_H-M   'P 1'
#
loop_
_entity.id
_entity.type
_entity.pdbx_description
1 polymer ?
#
loop_
_entity_poly.entity_id
_entity_poly.type
_entity_poly.pdbx_seq_one_letter_code
_entity_poly.pdbx_strand_id
1 'polypeptide(L)'
;MELWVNLQFVDGDFEQGFRKIQLQIDAFSTHPDSIQLKIELAPAPEIPPSYELWKKTYDLLAQPRSRGFRQNQVTNISTDVCSEYAKYLKEKLNQWLLPIKSQLELVIPSNLNSDIRLIINAQEIKSEITKNILHRIPWQECNLFRENSASEVALCFKDLFSSSLEKVKKSDSETFRRIKIISILGDSQNIDTSTDEELILGLEKRGAETVFLKEPQREELHQLWDEPCDILFFAGHSESREHGKKGIIALNPDDSLDLEEIPQTLKSAINQGLKLAIFNSCDGLGLAQRLADLNLPSFSPVDSR
;
A
#
# COMPACT_ATOMS: atom_id res chain seq x y z
N MET A 1 -13.15 -14.60 11.89
CA MET A 1 -13.32 -13.40 12.72
C MET A 1 -12.24 -12.44 12.27
N GLU A 2 -12.60 -11.19 12.01
CA GLU A 2 -11.65 -10.20 11.48
C GLU A 2 -11.08 -9.39 12.64
N LEU A 3 -9.76 -9.29 12.71
CA LEU A 3 -9.04 -8.56 13.75
C LEU A 3 -8.28 -7.41 13.10
N TRP A 4 -8.47 -6.20 13.60
CA TRP A 4 -7.72 -5.03 13.14
C TRP A 4 -6.67 -4.70 14.18
N VAL A 5 -5.42 -4.61 13.74
CA VAL A 5 -4.27 -4.31 14.58
C VAL A 5 -3.65 -3.02 14.04
N ASN A 6 -3.84 -1.91 14.73
CA ASN A 6 -3.29 -0.61 14.35
C ASN A 6 -2.05 -0.30 15.19
N LEU A 7 -0.90 -0.16 14.52
CA LEU A 7 0.37 0.28 15.08
C LEU A 7 0.62 1.73 14.70
N GLN A 8 0.39 2.63 15.66
CA GLN A 8 0.61 4.06 15.50
C GLN A 8 1.93 4.50 16.16
N PHE A 9 2.87 4.93 15.33
CA PHE A 9 4.16 5.49 15.70
C PHE A 9 4.01 7.00 15.89
N VAL A 10 4.10 7.46 17.15
CA VAL A 10 3.85 8.87 17.51
C VAL A 10 5.11 9.73 17.51
N ASP A 11 6.21 9.22 18.06
CA ASP A 11 7.48 9.95 18.13
C ASP A 11 8.65 8.98 18.22
N GLY A 12 9.82 9.42 17.74
CA GLY A 12 11.05 8.65 17.77
C GLY A 12 11.67 8.39 16.41
N ASP A 13 12.81 7.73 16.45
CA ASP A 13 13.56 7.28 15.30
C ASP A 13 14.37 6.03 15.66
N PHE A 14 15.09 5.48 14.67
CA PHE A 14 15.89 4.29 14.88
C PHE A 14 17.13 4.54 15.78
N GLU A 15 17.54 5.79 16.01
CA GLU A 15 18.71 6.14 16.85
C GLU A 15 18.35 6.30 18.32
N GLN A 16 17.21 6.93 18.61
CA GLN A 16 16.74 7.24 19.96
C GLN A 16 15.65 6.27 20.45
N GLY A 17 15.16 5.42 19.56
CA GLY A 17 14.03 4.52 19.80
C GLY A 17 12.68 5.22 19.70
N PHE A 18 11.61 4.44 19.85
CA PHE A 18 10.24 4.89 19.75
C PHE A 18 9.58 4.78 21.12
N ARG A 19 9.46 5.90 21.83
CA ARG A 19 8.98 5.95 23.22
C ARG A 19 7.46 5.92 23.35
N LYS A 20 6.75 6.05 22.23
CA LYS A 20 5.29 6.08 22.23
C LYS A 20 4.78 5.43 20.95
N ILE A 21 4.52 4.14 21.03
CA ILE A 21 3.75 3.41 20.05
C ILE A 21 2.41 3.06 20.67
N GLN A 22 1.34 3.43 19.98
CA GLN A 22 -0.01 3.05 20.36
C GLN A 22 -0.40 1.83 19.53
N LEU A 23 -0.65 0.72 20.22
CA LEU A 23 -1.16 -0.50 19.63
C LEU A 23 -2.65 -0.57 19.95
N GLN A 24 -3.51 -0.45 18.95
CA GLN A 24 -4.95 -0.64 19.08
C GLN A 24 -5.35 -1.95 18.40
N ILE A 25 -6.11 -2.78 19.10
CA ILE A 25 -6.61 -4.05 18.60
C ILE A 25 -8.13 -4.01 18.68
N ASP A 26 -8.77 -4.05 17.52
CA ASP A 26 -10.23 -4.06 17.40
C ASP A 26 -10.70 -5.42 16.90
N ALA A 27 -11.50 -6.10 17.72
CA ALA A 27 -12.13 -7.36 17.37
C ALA A 27 -13.55 -7.10 16.88
N PHE A 28 -13.79 -7.27 15.57
CA PHE A 28 -15.14 -7.17 15.02
C PHE A 28 -15.95 -8.43 15.37
N SER A 29 -16.48 -8.43 16.59
CA SER A 29 -17.45 -9.40 17.10
C SER A 29 -18.81 -8.71 17.33
N THR A 30 -19.83 -9.45 17.76
CA THR A 30 -21.12 -8.89 18.18
C THR A 30 -21.01 -7.83 19.29
N HIS A 31 -19.85 -7.73 19.95
CA HIS A 31 -19.46 -6.59 20.79
C HIS A 31 -18.06 -6.12 20.36
N PRO A 32 -17.87 -4.82 20.01
CA PRO A 32 -16.55 -4.29 19.68
C PRO A 32 -15.75 -4.09 20.97
N ASP A 33 -14.91 -5.06 21.30
CA ASP A 33 -13.88 -4.88 22.32
C ASP A 33 -12.66 -4.26 21.64
N SER A 34 -12.29 -3.05 22.09
CA SER A 34 -11.09 -2.34 21.64
C SER A 34 -10.07 -2.36 22.76
N ILE A 35 -8.87 -2.89 22.48
CA ILE A 35 -7.75 -2.94 23.42
C ILE A 35 -6.71 -1.95 22.95
N GLN A 36 -6.35 -1.01 23.82
CA GLN A 36 -5.29 -0.04 23.55
C GLN A 36 -4.11 -0.26 24.50
N LEU A 37 -2.94 -0.47 23.92
CA LEU A 37 -1.67 -0.67 24.61
C LEU A 37 -0.68 0.42 24.21
N LYS A 38 0.17 0.80 25.16
CA LYS A 38 1.32 1.67 24.89
C LYS A 38 2.56 0.82 24.96
N ILE A 39 3.35 0.85 23.89
CA ILE A 39 4.57 0.07 23.75
C ILE A 39 5.71 1.02 23.46
N GLU A 40 6.88 0.69 23.98
CA GLU A 40 8.13 1.35 23.66
C GLU A 40 9.01 0.37 22.87
N LEU A 41 9.64 0.86 21.80
CA LEU A 41 10.67 0.13 21.09
C LEU A 41 12.02 0.79 21.37
N ALA A 42 13.00 -0.03 21.74
CA ALA A 42 14.36 0.40 21.95
C ALA A 42 14.99 0.97 20.66
N PRO A 43 16.07 1.77 20.78
CA PRO A 43 16.90 2.14 19.64
C PRO A 43 17.32 0.92 18.80
N ALA A 44 17.28 1.08 17.49
CA ALA A 44 17.73 0.09 16.52
C ALA A 44 18.51 0.76 15.37
N PRO A 45 19.66 1.43 15.67
CA PRO A 45 20.42 2.23 14.70
C PRO A 45 21.00 1.38 13.56
N GLU A 46 21.02 0.05 13.71
CA GLU A 46 21.45 -0.87 12.67
C GLU A 46 20.41 -1.13 11.58
N ILE A 47 19.12 -0.85 11.81
CA ILE A 47 18.07 -1.09 10.80
C ILE A 47 18.26 -0.20 9.57
N PRO A 48 18.42 1.14 9.67
CA PRO A 48 18.60 1.99 8.49
C PRO A 48 19.77 1.58 7.58
N PRO A 49 21.01 1.37 8.07
CA PRO A 49 22.12 0.97 7.19
C PRO A 49 21.93 -0.43 6.61
N SER A 50 21.35 -1.37 7.37
CA SER A 50 21.05 -2.72 6.86
C SER A 50 20.00 -2.70 5.75
N TYR A 51 18.98 -1.86 5.92
CA TYR A 51 17.94 -1.64 4.92
C TYR A 51 18.53 -1.06 3.63
N GLU A 52 19.33 0.01 3.73
CA GLU A 52 19.97 0.63 2.56
C GLU A 52 20.92 -0.33 1.85
N LEU A 53 21.66 -1.17 2.60
CA LEU A 53 22.56 -2.16 2.02
C LEU A 53 21.79 -3.25 1.25
N TRP A 54 20.73 -3.79 1.85
CA TRP A 54 19.86 -4.76 1.19
C TRP A 54 19.23 -4.14 -0.06
N LYS A 55 18.62 -2.96 0.06
CA LYS A 55 17.96 -2.25 -1.04
C LYS A 55 18.91 -1.99 -2.20
N LYS A 56 20.11 -1.46 -1.93
CA LYS A 56 21.11 -1.20 -2.98
C LYS A 56 21.49 -2.47 -3.73
N THR A 57 21.65 -3.58 -3.01
CA THR A 57 21.99 -4.88 -3.58
C THR A 57 20.83 -5.44 -4.42
N TYR A 58 19.60 -5.30 -3.92
CA TYR A 58 18.37 -5.69 -4.62
C TYR A 58 18.18 -4.88 -5.91
N ASP A 59 18.28 -3.55 -5.85
CA ASP A 59 18.13 -2.66 -7.00
C ASP A 59 19.13 -3.00 -8.11
N LEU A 60 20.37 -3.37 -7.76
CA LEU A 60 21.39 -3.78 -8.72
C LEU A 60 21.08 -5.13 -9.40
N LEU A 61 20.36 -6.03 -8.72
CA LEU A 61 19.92 -7.31 -9.27
C LEU A 61 18.61 -7.20 -10.06
N ALA A 62 17.71 -6.31 -9.62
CA ALA A 62 16.40 -6.07 -10.22
C ALA A 62 16.46 -5.18 -11.46
N GLN A 63 17.53 -4.40 -11.64
CA GLN A 63 17.76 -3.68 -12.89
C GLN A 63 17.68 -4.65 -14.07
N PRO A 64 16.81 -4.38 -15.06
CA PRO A 64 16.81 -5.16 -16.29
C PRO A 64 18.24 -5.17 -16.82
N ARG A 65 18.71 -6.34 -17.30
CA ARG A 65 19.88 -6.39 -18.17
C ARG A 65 19.52 -5.72 -19.50
N SER A 66 19.22 -4.41 -19.49
CA SER A 66 18.86 -3.67 -20.68
C SER A 66 20.11 -3.52 -21.53
N ARG A 67 19.95 -3.94 -22.79
CA ARG A 67 20.84 -3.65 -23.91
C ARG A 67 21.20 -2.16 -23.91
N GLY A 68 22.49 -1.85 -23.85
CA GLY A 68 23.04 -0.52 -24.13
C GLY A 68 23.66 0.17 -22.92
N PHE A 69 24.94 0.53 -23.06
CA PHE A 69 25.79 1.26 -22.12
C PHE A 69 26.28 0.51 -20.87
N ARG A 70 27.39 -0.21 -21.08
CA ARG A 70 28.35 -0.58 -20.03
C ARG A 70 28.90 0.70 -19.38
N GLN A 71 28.34 1.14 -18.27
CA GLN A 71 29.07 1.94 -17.31
C GLN A 71 29.41 1.04 -16.12
N ASN A 72 30.69 0.68 -16.03
CA ASN A 72 31.39 0.08 -14.89
C ASN A 72 30.49 -0.66 -13.88
N GLN A 73 30.00 -1.83 -14.30
CA GLN A 73 29.33 -2.76 -13.39
C GLN A 73 30.31 -3.12 -12.27
N VAL A 74 29.90 -2.88 -11.02
CA VAL A 74 30.54 -3.50 -9.87
C VAL A 74 30.32 -5.01 -10.03
N THR A 75 31.37 -5.69 -10.44
CA THR A 75 31.48 -7.15 -10.44
C THR A 75 31.39 -7.65 -9.00
N ASN A 76 30.54 -8.65 -8.75
CA ASN A 76 30.44 -9.48 -7.51
C ASN A 76 29.25 -9.24 -6.57
N ILE A 77 28.06 -8.91 -7.09
CA ILE A 77 26.83 -9.09 -6.31
C ILE A 77 26.08 -10.30 -6.84
N SER A 78 26.03 -11.37 -6.05
CA SER A 78 25.23 -12.57 -6.36
C SER A 78 23.85 -12.47 -5.71
N THR A 79 22.92 -13.29 -6.20
CA THR A 79 21.63 -13.53 -5.55
C THR A 79 21.79 -14.00 -4.11
N ASP A 80 22.86 -14.76 -3.82
CA ASP A 80 23.14 -15.28 -2.48
C ASP A 80 23.48 -14.15 -1.50
N VAL A 81 24.32 -13.20 -1.90
CA VAL A 81 24.67 -12.03 -1.06
C VAL A 81 23.44 -11.17 -0.77
N CYS A 82 22.56 -10.98 -1.75
CA CYS A 82 21.30 -10.26 -1.54
C CYS A 82 20.38 -10.99 -0.54
N SER A 83 20.27 -12.31 -0.68
CA SER A 83 19.51 -13.16 0.24
C SER A 83 20.07 -13.11 1.67
N GLU A 84 21.39 -13.10 1.83
CA GLU A 84 22.04 -12.94 3.14
C GLU A 84 21.71 -11.59 3.78
N TYR A 85 21.76 -10.48 3.03
CA TYR A 85 21.37 -9.17 3.54
C TYR A 85 19.87 -9.08 3.88
N ALA A 86 19.01 -9.69 3.06
CA ALA A 86 17.58 -9.77 3.34
C ALA A 86 17.32 -10.54 4.65
N LYS A 87 18.00 -11.67 4.84
CA LYS A 87 17.91 -12.48 6.05
C LYS A 87 18.40 -11.71 7.28
N TYR A 88 19.55 -11.05 7.18
CA TYR A 88 20.10 -10.22 8.26
C TYR A 88 19.14 -9.10 8.66
N LEU A 89 18.59 -8.37 7.68
CA LEU A 89 17.60 -7.32 7.91
C LEU A 89 16.34 -7.89 8.60
N LYS A 90 15.82 -9.02 8.13
CA LYS A 90 14.66 -9.71 8.72
C LYS A 90 14.93 -10.12 10.18
N GLU A 91 16.12 -10.63 10.49
CA GLU A 91 16.50 -10.95 11.86
C GLU A 91 16.52 -9.70 12.77
N LYS A 92 17.10 -8.60 12.30
CA LYS A 92 17.13 -7.33 13.05
C LYS A 92 15.75 -6.74 13.27
N LEU A 93 14.90 -6.75 12.25
CA LEU A 93 13.50 -6.31 12.35
C LEU A 93 12.73 -7.16 13.38
N ASN A 94 12.86 -8.49 13.31
CA ASN A 94 12.19 -9.39 14.24
C ASN A 94 12.66 -9.22 15.69
N GLN A 95 13.96 -8.98 15.91
CA GLN A 95 14.50 -8.67 17.23
C GLN A 95 13.94 -7.35 17.77
N TRP A 96 13.91 -6.32 16.92
CA TRP A 96 13.38 -5.01 17.27
C TRP A 96 11.88 -5.04 17.58
N LEU A 97 11.10 -5.81 16.81
CA LEU A 97 9.64 -5.93 16.97
C LEU A 97 9.19 -6.92 18.07
N LEU A 98 10.13 -7.59 18.75
CA LEU A 98 9.83 -8.58 19.79
C LEU A 98 8.92 -8.06 20.92
N PRO A 99 9.03 -6.80 21.41
CA PRO A 99 8.12 -6.26 22.40
C PRO A 99 6.67 -6.20 21.90
N ILE A 100 6.46 -5.84 20.64
CA ILE A 100 5.11 -5.79 20.02
C ILE A 100 4.56 -7.20 19.89
N LYS A 101 5.35 -8.13 19.34
CA LYS A 101 4.98 -9.54 19.22
C LYS A 101 4.51 -10.12 20.56
N SER A 102 5.27 -9.88 21.62
CA SER A 102 4.97 -10.39 22.97
C SER A 102 3.62 -9.87 23.48
N GLN A 103 3.28 -8.60 23.22
CA GLN A 103 1.98 -8.04 23.59
C GLN A 103 0.83 -8.62 22.76
N LEU A 104 1.04 -8.79 21.45
CA LEU A 104 0.05 -9.41 20.56
C LEU A 104 -0.26 -10.86 20.97
N GLU A 105 0.74 -11.64 21.37
CA GLU A 105 0.55 -13.03 21.82
C GLU A 105 -0.24 -13.14 23.13
N LEU A 106 -0.17 -12.15 24.00
CA LEU A 106 -0.96 -12.09 25.24
C LEU A 106 -2.43 -11.77 24.98
N VAL A 107 -2.69 -10.92 23.98
CA VAL A 107 -4.04 -10.41 23.69
C VAL A 107 -4.78 -11.27 22.69
N ILE A 108 -4.09 -11.83 21.69
CA ILE A 108 -4.69 -12.62 20.61
C ILE A 108 -4.68 -14.11 21.01
N PRO A 109 -5.85 -14.70 21.30
CA PRO A 109 -5.92 -16.09 21.77
C PRO A 109 -5.38 -17.08 20.74
N SER A 110 -4.67 -18.11 21.23
CA SER A 110 -4.01 -19.14 20.41
C SER A 110 -4.92 -19.95 19.49
N ASN A 111 -6.22 -19.95 19.76
CA ASN A 111 -7.23 -20.76 19.08
C ASN A 111 -8.04 -19.98 18.03
N LEU A 112 -7.73 -18.69 17.82
CA LEU A 112 -8.39 -17.88 16.79
C LEU A 112 -7.65 -18.03 15.46
N ASN A 113 -8.24 -18.78 14.52
CA ASN A 113 -7.95 -18.60 13.10
C ASN A 113 -8.65 -17.31 12.65
N SER A 114 -7.92 -16.19 12.72
CA SER A 114 -8.44 -14.88 12.34
C SER A 114 -7.70 -14.35 11.13
N ASP A 115 -8.45 -13.65 10.29
CA ASP A 115 -7.90 -12.79 9.25
C ASP A 115 -7.51 -11.48 9.95
N ILE A 116 -6.21 -11.19 9.93
CA ILE A 116 -5.63 -10.05 10.64
C ILE A 116 -5.36 -8.95 9.62
N ARG A 117 -5.86 -7.74 9.89
CA ARG A 117 -5.49 -6.53 9.16
C ARG A 117 -4.54 -5.71 10.02
N LEU A 118 -3.27 -5.68 9.63
CA LEU A 118 -2.24 -4.87 10.26
C LEU A 118 -2.17 -3.50 9.60
N ILE A 119 -2.48 -2.45 10.34
CA ILE A 119 -2.42 -1.07 9.90
C ILE A 119 -1.17 -0.42 10.50
N ILE A 120 -0.32 0.16 9.66
CA ILE A 120 0.88 0.88 10.09
C ILE A 120 0.64 2.37 9.89
N ASN A 121 0.62 3.12 10.98
CA ASN A 121 0.50 4.58 10.97
C ASN A 121 1.80 5.22 11.46
N ALA A 122 2.51 5.93 10.58
CA ALA A 122 3.74 6.64 10.90
C ALA A 122 3.65 8.16 10.64
N GLN A 123 2.44 8.73 10.62
CA GLN A 123 2.23 10.13 10.24
C GLN A 123 2.85 11.13 11.22
N GLU A 124 2.74 10.84 12.51
CA GLU A 124 3.26 11.70 13.58
C GLU A 124 4.80 11.67 13.68
N ILE A 125 5.46 10.73 12.99
CA ILE A 125 6.92 10.70 12.89
C ILE A 125 7.43 11.92 12.10
N LYS A 126 8.28 12.72 12.77
CA LYS A 126 8.86 13.95 12.22
C LYS A 126 9.98 13.70 11.23
N SER A 127 10.77 12.65 11.43
CA SER A 127 11.89 12.31 10.55
C SER A 127 11.38 11.62 9.28
N GLU A 128 11.57 12.28 8.14
CA GLU A 128 11.14 11.75 6.84
C GLU A 128 11.90 10.47 6.45
N ILE A 129 13.16 10.35 6.88
CA ILE A 129 13.96 9.13 6.68
C ILE A 129 13.34 7.97 7.47
N THR A 130 13.03 8.19 8.75
CA THR A 130 12.40 7.19 9.61
C THR A 130 11.05 6.76 9.04
N LYS A 131 10.21 7.73 8.63
CA LYS A 131 8.90 7.49 8.03
C LYS A 131 9.01 6.65 6.75
N ASN A 132 9.93 6.99 5.86
CA ASN A 132 10.16 6.22 4.64
C ASN A 132 10.57 4.77 4.90
N ILE A 133 11.47 4.55 5.87
CA ILE A 133 11.89 3.20 6.23
C ILE A 133 10.70 2.43 6.81
N LEU A 134 9.93 3.00 7.75
CA LEU A 134 8.75 2.36 8.34
C LEU A 134 7.72 1.93 7.28
N HIS A 135 7.50 2.75 6.25
CA HIS A 135 6.58 2.43 5.16
C HIS A 135 7.13 1.36 4.18
N ARG A 136 8.44 1.11 4.18
CA ARG A 136 9.09 0.15 3.28
C ARG A 136 9.55 -1.14 3.98
N ILE A 137 9.30 -1.26 5.28
CA ILE A 137 9.49 -2.52 6.00
C ILE A 137 8.49 -3.54 5.42
N PRO A 138 8.93 -4.76 5.08
CA PRO A 138 8.03 -5.83 4.67
C PRO A 138 7.33 -6.38 5.92
N TRP A 139 6.32 -5.68 6.42
CA TRP A 139 5.62 -6.02 7.67
C TRP A 139 5.00 -7.42 7.64
N GLN A 140 4.55 -7.87 6.46
CA GLN A 140 4.05 -9.22 6.21
C GLN A 140 5.13 -10.31 6.40
N GLU A 141 6.41 -9.96 6.27
CA GLU A 141 7.53 -10.87 6.50
C GLU A 141 8.02 -10.85 7.95
N CYS A 142 7.52 -9.93 8.78
CA CYS A 142 7.88 -9.83 10.18
C CYS A 142 7.07 -10.83 11.00
N ASN A 143 7.73 -11.46 11.98
CA ASN A 143 7.16 -12.50 12.83
C ASN A 143 6.28 -11.90 13.95
N LEU A 144 5.36 -11.01 13.60
CA LEU A 144 4.43 -10.35 14.53
C LEU A 144 3.28 -11.26 14.94
N PHE A 145 2.83 -12.11 14.03
CA PHE A 145 1.74 -13.06 14.25
C PHE A 145 2.25 -14.50 14.14
N ARG A 146 1.41 -15.46 14.53
CA ARG A 146 1.75 -16.89 14.42
C ARG A 146 1.68 -17.32 12.96
N GLU A 147 2.48 -18.31 12.58
CA GLU A 147 2.64 -18.80 11.19
C GLU A 147 1.33 -19.18 10.49
N ASN A 148 0.27 -19.51 11.23
CA ASN A 148 -1.02 -19.91 10.69
C ASN A 148 -2.01 -18.74 10.52
N SER A 149 -1.60 -17.50 10.80
CA SER A 149 -2.48 -16.32 10.71
C SER A 149 -2.35 -15.70 9.31
N ALA A 150 -3.45 -15.55 8.59
CA ALA A 150 -3.46 -14.74 7.38
C ALA A 150 -3.41 -13.26 7.79
N SER A 151 -2.37 -12.53 7.38
CA SER A 151 -2.23 -11.11 7.67
C SER A 151 -2.14 -10.28 6.39
N GLU A 152 -3.04 -9.30 6.26
CA GLU A 152 -2.98 -8.24 5.26
C GLU A 152 -2.39 -6.99 5.92
N VAL A 153 -1.50 -6.29 5.21
CA VAL A 153 -0.87 -5.07 5.71
C VAL A 153 -1.40 -3.87 4.94
N ALA A 154 -1.81 -2.83 5.67
CA ALA A 154 -2.17 -1.53 5.12
C ALA A 154 -1.27 -0.43 5.71
N LEU A 155 -0.84 0.49 4.85
CA LEU A 155 -0.07 1.67 5.26
C LEU A 155 -1.00 2.88 5.33
N CYS A 156 -0.95 3.61 6.45
CA CYS A 156 -1.81 4.75 6.69
C CYS A 156 -1.02 6.06 6.49
N PHE A 157 -1.26 6.71 5.35
CA PHE A 157 -0.61 7.98 5.01
C PHE A 157 -1.38 9.21 5.49
N LYS A 158 -2.65 9.05 5.88
CA LYS A 158 -3.50 10.11 6.46
C LYS A 158 -4.40 9.58 7.57
N ASP A 159 -4.56 10.35 8.65
CA ASP A 159 -5.30 9.94 9.83
C ASP A 159 -6.76 9.66 9.46
N LEU A 160 -7.09 8.36 9.41
CA LEU A 160 -8.44 7.84 9.18
C LEU A 160 -9.44 8.31 10.24
N PHE A 161 -8.95 8.87 11.36
CA PHE A 161 -9.74 9.25 12.52
C PHE A 161 -9.89 10.78 12.71
N SER A 162 -9.19 11.61 11.91
CA SER A 162 -9.16 13.08 12.10
C SER A 162 -10.20 13.82 11.26
N SER A 163 -10.51 13.34 10.06
CA SER A 163 -11.77 13.70 9.43
C SER A 163 -12.84 12.99 10.23
N SER A 164 -13.63 13.75 11.00
CA SER A 164 -15.02 13.38 11.24
C SER A 164 -15.50 12.68 9.98
N LEU A 165 -15.91 11.41 10.10
CA LEU A 165 -16.82 10.81 9.15
C LEU A 165 -18.00 11.78 9.12
N GLU A 166 -17.90 12.83 8.29
CA GLU A 166 -19.06 13.51 7.78
C GLU A 166 -19.78 12.35 7.14
N LYS A 167 -20.74 11.81 7.91
CA LYS A 167 -21.62 10.73 7.51
C LYS A 167 -21.88 11.02 6.05
N VAL A 168 -21.31 10.20 5.16
CA VAL A 168 -21.60 10.28 3.73
C VAL A 168 -23.10 10.46 3.72
N LYS A 169 -23.57 11.65 3.34
CA LYS A 169 -24.98 12.00 3.49
C LYS A 169 -25.67 10.87 2.76
N LYS A 170 -26.40 10.02 3.49
CA LYS A 170 -27.22 9.00 2.85
C LYS A 170 -28.15 9.84 1.99
N SER A 171 -27.86 9.89 0.69
CA SER A 171 -28.77 10.49 -0.25
C SER A 171 -30.04 9.67 -0.10
N ASP A 172 -31.13 10.33 0.32
CA ASP A 172 -32.45 9.74 0.57
C ASP A 172 -33.14 9.21 -0.71
N SER A 173 -32.37 8.64 -1.63
CA SER A 173 -32.85 7.90 -2.81
C SER A 173 -32.22 6.51 -2.78
N GLU A 174 -32.85 5.59 -2.04
CA GLU A 174 -32.60 4.14 -2.14
C GLU A 174 -33.14 3.57 -3.47
N THR A 175 -32.71 4.14 -4.59
CA THR A 175 -32.60 3.36 -5.82
C THR A 175 -31.25 2.66 -5.75
N PHE A 176 -31.28 1.33 -5.57
CA PHE A 176 -30.11 0.48 -5.74
C PHE A 176 -29.55 0.68 -7.15
N ARG A 177 -28.62 1.63 -7.31
CA ARG A 177 -27.88 1.78 -8.56
C ARG A 177 -26.79 0.72 -8.62
N ARG A 178 -26.56 0.16 -9.80
CA ARG A 178 -25.43 -0.75 -10.03
C ARG A 178 -24.14 -0.03 -9.69
N ILE A 179 -23.23 -0.72 -9.00
CA ILE A 179 -21.90 -0.18 -8.69
C ILE A 179 -21.16 -0.06 -10.01
N LYS A 180 -20.77 1.16 -10.40
CA LYS A 180 -20.00 1.36 -11.64
C LYS A 180 -18.51 1.21 -11.34
N ILE A 181 -17.87 0.29 -12.04
CA ILE A 181 -16.44 0.02 -11.97
C ILE A 181 -15.83 0.46 -13.31
N ILE A 182 -14.94 1.45 -13.27
CA ILE A 182 -14.16 1.86 -14.43
C ILE A 182 -12.77 1.24 -14.29
N SER A 183 -12.38 0.42 -15.26
CA SER A 183 -11.12 -0.29 -15.31
C SER A 183 -10.24 0.25 -16.43
N ILE A 184 -9.12 0.84 -16.08
CA ILE A 184 -8.09 1.30 -17.00
C ILE A 184 -7.02 0.22 -17.07
N LEU A 185 -6.93 -0.45 -18.22
CA LEU A 185 -5.88 -1.39 -18.54
C LEU A 185 -4.84 -0.62 -19.37
N GLY A 186 -3.76 -0.23 -18.70
CA GLY A 186 -2.67 0.55 -19.27
C GLY A 186 -1.79 -0.25 -20.23
N ASP A 187 -0.56 0.24 -20.46
CA ASP A 187 0.43 -0.51 -21.26
C ASP A 187 0.62 -1.92 -20.70
N SER A 188 0.24 -2.91 -21.51
CA SER A 188 0.21 -4.33 -21.19
C SER A 188 1.48 -5.07 -21.60
N GLN A 189 2.50 -4.37 -22.13
CA GLN A 189 3.74 -5.01 -22.57
C GLN A 189 4.41 -5.81 -21.46
N ASN A 190 4.37 -7.15 -21.55
CA ASN A 190 4.90 -8.09 -20.55
C ASN A 190 4.14 -8.12 -19.21
N ILE A 191 2.91 -7.60 -19.13
CA ILE A 191 2.00 -7.76 -17.99
C ILE A 191 0.76 -8.50 -18.46
N ASP A 192 0.33 -9.55 -17.74
CA ASP A 192 -0.95 -10.21 -18.01
C ASP A 192 -2.10 -9.45 -17.35
N THR A 193 -2.71 -8.53 -18.08
CA THR A 193 -3.92 -7.82 -17.66
C THR A 193 -5.20 -8.64 -17.85
N SER A 194 -5.13 -9.79 -18.51
CA SER A 194 -6.30 -10.62 -18.83
C SER A 194 -6.92 -11.24 -17.58
N THR A 195 -6.08 -11.68 -16.64
CA THR A 195 -6.54 -12.24 -15.35
C THR A 195 -7.31 -11.19 -14.54
N ASP A 196 -6.81 -9.95 -14.49
CA ASP A 196 -7.48 -8.85 -13.80
C ASP A 196 -8.83 -8.51 -14.47
N GLU A 197 -8.86 -8.48 -15.80
CA GLU A 197 -10.08 -8.27 -16.59
C GLU A 197 -11.15 -9.33 -16.27
N GLU A 198 -10.78 -10.62 -16.26
CA GLU A 198 -11.69 -11.72 -15.94
C GLU A 198 -12.26 -11.63 -14.51
N LEU A 199 -11.42 -11.26 -13.53
CA LEU A 199 -11.84 -11.10 -12.14
C LEU A 199 -12.84 -9.96 -11.98
N ILE A 200 -12.59 -8.82 -12.63
CA ILE A 200 -13.49 -7.66 -12.59
C ILE A 200 -14.80 -7.95 -13.33
N LEU A 201 -14.76 -8.59 -14.51
CA LEU A 201 -15.97 -9.05 -15.22
C LEU A 201 -16.79 -10.02 -14.37
N GLY A 202 -16.13 -10.84 -13.55
CA GLY A 202 -16.79 -11.71 -12.58
C GLY A 202 -17.71 -10.97 -11.59
N LEU A 203 -17.44 -9.68 -11.32
CA LEU A 203 -18.25 -8.84 -10.43
C LEU A 203 -19.58 -8.41 -11.06
N GLU A 204 -19.74 -8.47 -12.39
CA GLU A 204 -21.03 -8.20 -13.04
C GLU A 204 -22.11 -9.17 -12.57
N LYS A 205 -21.73 -10.42 -12.27
CA LYS A 205 -22.62 -11.43 -11.68
C LYS A 205 -23.14 -11.02 -10.31
N ARG A 206 -22.47 -10.07 -9.64
CA ARG A 206 -22.85 -9.49 -8.35
C ARG A 206 -23.53 -8.11 -8.49
N GLY A 207 -23.85 -7.70 -9.72
CA GLY A 207 -24.58 -6.47 -10.01
C GLY A 207 -23.71 -5.23 -10.24
N ALA A 208 -22.40 -5.41 -10.47
CA ALA A 208 -21.54 -4.33 -10.94
C ALA A 208 -21.79 -4.03 -12.43
N GLU A 209 -21.64 -2.78 -12.82
CA GLU A 209 -21.52 -2.35 -14.21
C GLU A 209 -20.03 -2.09 -14.47
N THR A 210 -19.41 -2.86 -15.36
CA THR A 210 -17.97 -2.74 -15.63
C THR A 210 -17.74 -2.03 -16.97
N VAL A 211 -16.81 -1.09 -16.98
CA VAL A 211 -16.36 -0.37 -18.17
C VAL A 211 -14.85 -0.56 -18.27
N PHE A 212 -14.38 -1.12 -19.38
CA PHE A 212 -12.96 -1.31 -19.63
C PHE A 212 -12.46 -0.32 -20.67
N LEU A 213 -11.35 0.34 -20.33
CA LEU A 213 -10.51 1.04 -21.29
C LEU A 213 -9.21 0.28 -21.46
N LYS A 214 -8.95 -0.17 -22.69
CA LYS A 214 -7.70 -0.87 -23.04
C LYS A 214 -6.81 0.10 -23.79
N GLU A 215 -5.65 0.37 -23.20
CA GLU A 215 -4.65 1.27 -23.73
C GLU A 215 -5.22 2.65 -24.18
N PRO A 216 -6.01 3.34 -23.32
CA PRO A 216 -6.74 4.54 -23.72
C PRO A 216 -5.81 5.72 -24.02
N GLN A 217 -6.31 6.66 -24.82
CA GLN A 217 -5.72 8.00 -24.93
C GLN A 217 -6.14 8.90 -23.76
N ARG A 218 -5.36 9.94 -23.44
CA ARG A 218 -5.68 10.91 -22.37
C ARG A 218 -7.07 11.51 -22.50
N GLU A 219 -7.53 11.80 -23.72
CA GLU A 219 -8.84 12.39 -23.97
C GLU A 219 -10.00 11.48 -23.54
N GLU A 220 -9.83 10.16 -23.66
CA GLU A 220 -10.83 9.18 -23.23
C GLU A 220 -10.95 9.15 -21.71
N LEU A 221 -9.84 9.36 -21.00
CA LEU A 221 -9.85 9.49 -19.54
C LEU A 221 -10.59 10.74 -19.09
N HIS A 222 -10.37 11.89 -19.75
CA HIS A 222 -11.04 13.14 -19.41
C HIS A 222 -12.56 13.02 -19.39
N GLN A 223 -13.13 12.28 -20.35
CA GLN A 223 -14.56 12.04 -20.41
C GLN A 223 -15.08 11.21 -19.23
N LEU A 224 -14.27 10.29 -18.71
CA LEU A 224 -14.67 9.39 -17.62
C LEU A 224 -14.64 10.06 -16.25
N TRP A 225 -13.82 11.09 -16.07
CA TRP A 225 -13.77 11.83 -14.80
C TRP A 225 -15.02 12.67 -14.56
N ASP A 226 -15.74 13.00 -15.63
CA ASP A 226 -17.03 13.68 -15.57
C ASP A 226 -18.21 12.70 -15.42
N GLU A 227 -17.98 11.39 -15.57
CA GLU A 227 -19.00 10.37 -15.36
C GLU A 227 -19.03 9.86 -13.90
N PRO A 228 -20.23 9.55 -13.35
CA PRO A 228 -20.33 8.93 -12.04
C PRO A 228 -19.63 7.56 -12.00
N CYS A 229 -18.63 7.42 -11.14
CA CYS A 229 -17.86 6.19 -10.92
C CYS A 229 -17.87 5.84 -9.44
N ASP A 230 -18.07 4.58 -9.05
CA ASP A 230 -17.96 4.17 -7.64
C ASP A 230 -16.58 3.58 -7.32
N ILE A 231 -16.01 2.80 -8.26
CA ILE A 231 -14.72 2.13 -8.12
C ILE A 231 -13.87 2.38 -9.36
N LEU A 232 -12.65 2.87 -9.15
CA LEU A 232 -11.62 2.95 -10.19
C LEU A 232 -10.64 1.80 -10.02
N PHE A 233 -10.38 1.07 -11.09
CA PHE A 233 -9.34 0.04 -11.15
C PHE A 233 -8.31 0.44 -12.21
N PHE A 234 -7.03 0.34 -11.86
CA PHE A 234 -5.92 0.52 -12.81
C PHE A 234 -4.99 -0.69 -12.75
N ALA A 235 -4.62 -1.21 -13.92
CA ALA A 235 -3.56 -2.22 -14.06
C ALA A 235 -2.68 -1.87 -15.25
N GLY A 236 -1.36 -1.85 -15.06
CA GLY A 236 -0.39 -1.54 -16.11
C GLY A 236 0.94 -1.04 -15.55
N HIS A 237 1.86 -0.65 -16.43
CA HIS A 237 3.15 -0.14 -16.00
C HIS A 237 3.04 1.17 -15.25
N SER A 238 3.79 1.25 -14.14
CA SER A 238 4.04 2.50 -13.43
C SER A 238 5.53 2.65 -13.16
N GLU A 239 6.06 3.85 -13.33
CA GLU A 239 7.45 4.16 -13.05
C GLU A 239 7.49 5.34 -12.08
N SER A 240 8.30 5.27 -11.02
CA SER A 240 8.73 6.50 -10.34
C SER A 240 10.11 6.95 -10.77
N ARG A 241 10.18 8.25 -11.03
CA ARG A 241 11.41 9.00 -11.30
C ARG A 241 11.74 9.88 -10.10
N GLU A 242 12.99 10.34 -10.06
CA GLU A 242 13.46 11.29 -9.04
C GLU A 242 13.27 10.81 -7.58
N HIS A 243 13.58 9.53 -7.29
CA HIS A 243 13.43 8.92 -5.96
C HIS A 243 11.99 8.93 -5.41
N GLY A 244 10.99 8.68 -6.27
CA GLY A 244 9.57 8.65 -5.85
C GLY A 244 8.89 10.02 -5.86
N LYS A 245 9.58 11.07 -6.29
CA LYS A 245 8.99 12.42 -6.38
C LYS A 245 8.07 12.57 -7.58
N LYS A 246 8.41 11.95 -8.69
CA LYS A 246 7.53 11.88 -9.86
C LYS A 246 7.16 10.43 -10.06
N GLY A 247 5.91 10.16 -10.36
CA GLY A 247 5.54 8.87 -10.92
C GLY A 247 4.76 9.09 -12.19
N ILE A 248 4.76 8.06 -13.01
CA ILE A 248 4.11 8.05 -14.30
C ILE A 248 3.39 6.73 -14.40
N ILE A 249 2.12 6.78 -14.79
CA ILE A 249 1.31 5.61 -15.11
C ILE A 249 1.22 5.51 -16.63
N ALA A 250 1.71 4.42 -17.22
CA ALA A 250 1.62 4.21 -18.66
C ALA A 250 0.18 3.86 -19.04
N LEU A 251 -0.44 4.74 -19.84
CA LEU A 251 -1.81 4.52 -20.31
C LEU A 251 -1.80 3.61 -21.53
N ASN A 252 -0.82 3.76 -22.39
CA ASN A 252 -0.59 2.95 -23.58
C ASN A 252 0.92 3.04 -23.95
N PRO A 253 1.40 2.39 -25.01
CA PRO A 253 2.82 2.41 -25.37
C PRO A 253 3.39 3.81 -25.69
N ASP A 254 2.54 4.76 -26.08
CA ASP A 254 2.94 6.08 -26.57
C ASP A 254 2.57 7.22 -25.60
N ASP A 255 1.71 6.96 -24.61
CA ASP A 255 1.17 7.97 -23.70
C ASP A 255 1.13 7.49 -22.25
N SER A 256 1.27 8.44 -21.34
CA SER A 256 1.37 8.19 -19.92
C SER A 256 0.81 9.35 -19.12
N LEU A 257 0.32 9.11 -17.92
CA LEU A 257 -0.24 10.12 -17.03
C LEU A 257 0.73 10.40 -15.88
N ASP A 258 1.06 11.66 -15.63
CA ASP A 258 1.86 12.02 -14.46
C ASP A 258 1.03 11.83 -13.19
N LEU A 259 1.64 11.29 -12.13
CA LEU A 259 1.04 11.22 -10.80
C LEU A 259 0.61 12.59 -10.26
N GLU A 260 1.12 13.70 -10.78
CA GLU A 260 0.65 15.05 -10.43
C GLU A 260 -0.69 15.42 -11.10
N GLU A 261 -1.00 14.81 -12.25
CA GLU A 261 -2.28 14.98 -12.96
C GLU A 261 -3.40 14.12 -12.33
N ILE A 262 -3.02 12.98 -11.73
CA ILE A 262 -3.94 12.03 -11.06
C ILE A 262 -4.74 12.69 -9.91
N PRO A 263 -4.15 13.49 -9.02
CA PRO A 263 -4.86 14.22 -7.98
C PRO A 263 -6.02 15.07 -8.46
N GLN A 264 -5.81 15.85 -9.52
CA GLN A 264 -6.84 16.75 -10.04
C GLN A 264 -7.98 15.94 -10.65
N THR A 265 -7.57 14.94 -11.42
CA THR A 265 -8.41 13.95 -12.08
C THR A 265 -9.31 13.18 -11.10
N LEU A 266 -8.72 12.61 -10.05
CA LEU A 266 -9.44 11.86 -9.02
C LEU A 266 -10.31 12.77 -8.16
N LYS A 267 -9.94 14.02 -7.90
CA LYS A 267 -10.84 14.97 -7.22
C LYS A 267 -12.15 15.14 -7.97
N SER A 268 -12.12 15.25 -9.29
CA SER A 268 -13.34 15.29 -10.11
C SER A 268 -14.15 14.01 -9.95
N ALA A 269 -13.51 12.84 -10.04
CA ALA A 269 -14.17 11.55 -9.86
C ALA A 269 -14.77 11.37 -8.44
N ILE A 270 -14.06 11.82 -7.38
CA ILE A 270 -14.54 11.82 -5.99
C ILE A 270 -15.80 12.68 -5.86
N ASN A 271 -15.80 13.88 -6.46
CA ASN A 271 -16.98 14.74 -6.46
C ASN A 271 -18.17 14.10 -7.18
N GLN A 272 -17.93 13.19 -8.13
CA GLN A 272 -18.94 12.40 -8.84
C GLN A 272 -19.28 11.06 -8.16
N GLY A 273 -18.70 10.77 -6.99
CA GLY A 273 -19.06 9.63 -6.15
C GLY A 273 -18.04 8.49 -6.09
N LEU A 274 -16.80 8.68 -6.55
CA LEU A 274 -15.71 7.70 -6.41
C LEU A 274 -15.42 7.42 -4.93
N LYS A 275 -15.48 6.13 -4.54
CA LYS A 275 -15.29 5.68 -3.14
C LYS A 275 -14.03 4.86 -2.95
N LEU A 276 -13.60 4.14 -3.99
CA LEU A 276 -12.47 3.23 -3.94
C LEU A 276 -11.64 3.35 -5.21
N ALA A 277 -10.32 3.41 -5.07
CA ALA A 277 -9.39 3.31 -6.18
C ALA A 277 -8.38 2.20 -5.90
N ILE A 278 -8.24 1.27 -6.84
CA ILE A 278 -7.33 0.13 -6.78
C ILE A 278 -6.31 0.30 -7.89
N PHE A 279 -5.03 0.30 -7.54
CA PHE A 279 -3.93 0.41 -8.49
C PHE A 279 -3.04 -0.82 -8.35
N ASN A 280 -3.10 -1.70 -9.35
CA ASN A 280 -2.17 -2.80 -9.55
C ASN A 280 -0.96 -2.26 -10.33
N SER A 281 0.06 -1.77 -9.60
CA SER A 281 1.14 -0.98 -10.18
C SER A 281 2.48 -1.27 -9.48
N CYS A 282 3.59 -1.28 -10.22
CA CYS A 282 4.93 -1.59 -9.69
C CYS A 282 5.51 -0.54 -8.74
N ASP A 283 4.94 0.67 -8.65
CA ASP A 283 5.30 1.66 -7.62
C ASP A 283 4.07 2.15 -6.83
N GLY A 284 3.52 1.21 -6.06
CA GLY A 284 2.36 1.49 -5.20
C GLY A 284 2.65 2.52 -4.09
N LEU A 285 3.88 2.62 -3.59
CA LEU A 285 4.17 3.48 -2.43
C LEU A 285 4.22 4.97 -2.80
N GLY A 286 4.92 5.31 -3.89
CA GLY A 286 4.97 6.70 -4.37
C GLY A 286 3.57 7.20 -4.74
N LEU A 287 2.79 6.35 -5.42
CA LEU A 287 1.40 6.61 -5.74
C LEU A 287 0.54 6.80 -4.47
N ALA A 288 0.63 5.88 -3.50
CA ALA A 288 -0.14 5.96 -2.25
C ALA A 288 0.07 7.27 -1.49
N GLN A 289 1.33 7.73 -1.39
CA GLN A 289 1.67 8.98 -0.74
C GLN A 289 1.03 10.19 -1.43
N ARG A 290 1.06 10.23 -2.77
CA ARG A 290 0.44 11.31 -3.55
C ARG A 290 -1.08 11.30 -3.46
N LEU A 291 -1.68 10.12 -3.41
CA LEU A 291 -3.13 9.94 -3.27
C LEU A 291 -3.64 10.27 -1.86
N ALA A 292 -2.81 10.13 -0.83
CA ALA A 292 -3.20 10.42 0.56
C ALA A 292 -3.71 11.86 0.75
N ASP A 293 -3.16 12.82 -0.01
CA ASP A 293 -3.58 14.22 0.02
C ASP A 293 -5.01 14.46 -0.51
N LEU A 294 -5.61 13.46 -1.16
CA LEU A 294 -6.91 13.57 -1.85
C LEU A 294 -8.13 13.25 -0.99
N ASN A 295 -7.97 12.87 0.29
CA ASN A 295 -9.08 12.44 1.17
C ASN A 295 -9.91 11.29 0.58
N LEU A 296 -9.29 10.31 -0.08
CA LEU A 296 -9.98 9.09 -0.48
C LEU A 296 -10.36 8.24 0.76
N PRO A 297 -11.58 7.68 0.86
CA PRO A 297 -12.04 6.95 2.05
C PRO A 297 -11.25 5.67 2.37
N SER A 298 -10.60 5.04 1.39
CA SER A 298 -9.77 3.85 1.58
C SER A 298 -8.86 3.60 0.37
N PHE A 299 -7.57 3.34 0.60
CA PHE A 299 -6.59 2.93 -0.40
C PHE A 299 -5.83 1.70 0.11
N SER A 300 -5.64 0.69 -0.74
CA SER A 300 -4.83 -0.50 -0.45
C SER A 300 -3.84 -0.71 -1.59
N PRO A 301 -2.52 -0.56 -1.36
CA PRO A 301 -1.53 -0.96 -2.35
C PRO A 301 -1.48 -2.50 -2.40
N VAL A 302 -1.51 -3.08 -3.59
CA VAL A 302 -1.29 -4.52 -3.81
C VAL A 302 -0.05 -4.65 -4.69
N ASP A 303 1.04 -5.18 -4.14
CA ASP A 303 2.24 -5.51 -4.93
C ASP A 303 2.00 -6.84 -5.67
N SER A 304 2.15 -6.82 -6.99
CA SER A 304 2.20 -8.03 -7.81
C SER A 304 3.51 -8.79 -7.53
N ARG A 305 3.40 -10.05 -7.12
CA ARG A 305 4.53 -10.97 -6.89
C ARG A 305 5.24 -11.38 -8.18
#